data_AF-A0A1I6PL67-F1
#
_entry.id   AF-A0A1I6PL67-F1
#
_cell.length_a   1.000
_cell.length_b   1.000
_cell.length_c   1.000
_cell.angle_alpha   90.00
_cell.angle_beta   90.00
_cell.angle_gamma   90.00
#
_symmetry.space_group_name_H-M   'P 1'
#
loop_
_entity.id
_entity.type
_entity.pdbx_description
1 polymer ?
#
loop_
_entity_poly.entity_id
_entity_poly.type
_entity_poly.pdbx_seq_one_letter_code
_entity_poly.pdbx_strand_id
1 'polypeptide(L)' 'MADEIITVRDEGRLVGFLRAITDYSYCCYISDIAVDKDNQGQGIGKELIRIL' A
#
# COMPACT_ATOMS: atom_id res chain seq x y z
N MET A 1 18.14 3.65 0.52
CA MET A 1 16.87 3.58 -0.21
C MET A 1 16.44 2.13 -0.24
N ALA A 2 15.24 1.85 0.25
CA ALA A 2 14.59 0.55 0.26
C ALA A 2 13.41 0.58 -0.71
N ASP A 3 13.12 -0.56 -1.34
CA ASP A 3 11.92 -0.80 -2.14
C ASP A 3 10.97 -1.64 -1.29
N GLU A 4 9.82 -1.05 -0.95
CA GLU A 4 8.83 -1.62 -0.06
C GLU A 4 7.58 -2.03 -0.82
N ILE A 5 7.07 -3.22 -0.50
CA ILE A 5 5.82 -3.73 -1.03
C ILE A 5 4.94 -4.16 0.14
N ILE A 6 3.83 -3.46 0.31
CA ILE A 6 2.83 -3.76 1.32
C ILE A 6 1.60 -4.34 0.63
N THR A 7 1.08 -5.45 1.14
CA THR A 7 -0.12 -6.11 0.57
C THR A 7 -1.21 -6.23 1.62
N VAL A 8 -2.45 -6.08 1.17
CA VAL A 8 -3.65 -6.35 1.97
C VAL A 8 -4.29 -7.60 1.42
N ARG A 9 -4.53 -8.57 2.30
CA ARG A 9 -5.16 -9.84 1.96
C ARG A 9 -6.41 -10.03 2.80
N ASP A 10 -7.49 -10.39 2.14
CA ASP A 10 -8.74 -10.81 2.76
C ASP A 10 -8.97 -12.29 2.46
N GLU A 11 -9.08 -13.12 3.50
CA GLU A 11 -9.15 -14.59 3.39
C GLU A 11 -8.11 -15.20 2.43
N GLY A 12 -6.91 -14.61 2.37
CA GLY A 12 -5.83 -15.03 1.48
C GLY A 12 -5.91 -14.49 0.04
N ARG A 13 -7.02 -13.86 -0.37
CA ARG A 13 -7.12 -13.12 -1.64
C ARG A 13 -6.41 -11.77 -1.52
N LEU A 14 -5.60 -11.42 -2.51
CA LEU A 14 -5.00 -10.08 -2.61
C LEU A 14 -6.09 -9.06 -2.98
N VAL A 15 -6.35 -8.11 -2.09
CA VAL A 15 -7.38 -7.07 -2.29
C VAL A 15 -6.80 -5.65 -2.39
N GLY A 16 -5.50 -5.48 -2.14
CA GLY A 16 -4.81 -4.21 -2.38
C GLY A 16 -3.31 -4.32 -2.18
N PHE A 17 -2.57 -3.36 -2.71
CA PHE A 17 -1.14 -3.24 -2.51
C PHE A 17 -0.66 -1.80 -2.61
N LEU A 18 0.54 -1.56 -2.07
CA LEU A 18 1.30 -0.35 -2.22
C LEU A 18 2.76 -0.71 -2.50
N ARG A 19 3.39 0.00 -3.44
CA ARG A 19 4.83 -0.05 -3.67
C ARG A 19 5.44 1.33 -3.52
N ALA A 20 6.52 1.43 -2.76
CA ALA A 20 7.20 2.69 -2.54
C ALA A 20 8.72 2.55 -2.44
N ILE A 21 9.41 3.62 -2.78
CA ILE A 21 10.84 3.78 -2.50
C ILE A 21 10.96 4.74 -1.33
N THR A 22 11.62 4.29 -0.27
CA THR A 22 11.78 5.08 0.97
C THR A 22 13.23 5.04 1.46
N ASP A 23 13.68 6.10 2.10
CA ASP A 23 14.92 6.12 2.88
C ASP A 23 14.66 5.97 4.39
N TYR A 24 13.40 5.80 4.80
CA TYR A 24 12.93 5.77 6.19
C TYR A 24 13.34 7.00 7.01
N SER A 25 13.59 8.13 6.35
CA SER A 25 14.04 9.34 7.00
C SER A 25 13.36 10.57 6.44
N TYR A 26 13.70 10.97 5.21
CA TYR A 26 13.33 12.27 4.66
C TYR A 26 12.39 12.17 3.45
N CYS A 27 12.50 11.10 2.66
CA CYS A 27 11.74 10.97 1.42
C CYS A 27 11.11 9.58 1.29
N CYS A 28 9.81 9.59 0.97
CA CYS A 28 9.08 8.42 0.55
C CYS A 28 8.31 8.75 -0.75
N TYR A 29 8.53 7.93 -1.78
CA TYR A 29 7.85 8.03 -3.06
C TYR A 29 7.01 6.78 -3.30
N ILE A 30 5.68 6.96 -3.26
CA ILE A 30 4.73 5.89 -3.61
C ILE A 30 4.68 5.81 -5.13
N SER A 31 5.15 4.69 -5.67
CA SER A 31 5.14 4.44 -7.12
C SER A 31 3.77 3.94 -7.57
N ASP A 32 3.24 2.94 -6.86
CA ASP A 32 1.97 2.30 -7.20
C ASP A 32 1.14 2.11 -5.93
N ILE A 33 -0.16 2.39 -6.02
CA ILE A 33 -1.13 2.03 -5.00
C ILE A 33 -2.44 1.63 -5.68
N ALA A 34 -2.98 0.48 -5.30
CA ALA A 34 -4.24 0.01 -5.84
C ALA A 34 -5.03 -0.78 -4.80
N VAL A 35 -6.35 -0.66 -4.87
CA VAL A 35 -7.31 -1.43 -4.08
C VAL A 35 -8.33 -2.02 -5.06
N ASP A 36 -8.63 -3.30 -4.89
CA ASP A 36 -9.66 -4.02 -5.64
C ASP A 36 -11.00 -3.26 -5.57
N LYS A 37 -11.70 -3.16 -6.70
CA LYS A 37 -12.89 -2.31 -6.84
C LYS A 37 -13.97 -2.63 -5.81
N ASP A 38 -14.17 -3.90 -5.50
CA ASP A 38 -15.20 -4.35 -4.55
C ASP A 38 -14.84 -3.96 -3.10
N ASN A 39 -13.56 -3.63 -2.87
CA ASN A 39 -12.98 -3.29 -1.58
C ASN A 39 -12.66 -1.79 -1.43
N GLN A 40 -12.97 -0.98 -2.45
CA GLN A 40 -12.79 0.47 -2.40
C GLN A 40 -13.82 1.15 -1.48
N GLY A 41 -13.53 2.38 -1.06
CA GLY A 41 -14.41 3.14 -0.14
C GLY A 41 -14.31 2.74 1.33
N GLN A 42 -13.62 1.64 1.66
CA GLN A 42 -13.47 1.13 3.02
C GLN A 42 -12.24 1.67 3.77
N GLY A 43 -11.50 2.59 3.16
CA GLY A 43 -10.30 3.20 3.77
C GLY A 43 -8.99 2.43 3.60
N ILE A 44 -9.00 1.27 2.92
CA ILE A 44 -7.81 0.42 2.71
C ILE A 44 -6.62 1.20 2.13
N GLY A 45 -6.85 2.05 1.12
CA GLY A 45 -5.79 2.86 0.52
C GLY A 45 -5.18 3.88 1.49
N LYS A 46 -5.99 4.44 2.39
CA LYS A 46 -5.47 5.34 3.44
C LYS A 46 -4.64 4.57 4.46
N GLU A 47 -5.08 3.36 4.80
CA GLU A 47 -4.36 2.49 5.72
C GLU A 47 -3.01 2.06 5.16
N LEU A 48 -2.95 1.66 3.88
CA LEU A 48 -1.71 1.36 3.17
C LEU A 48 -0.68 2.49 3.25
N ILE A 49 -1.13 3.75 3.13
CA ILE A 49 -0.26 4.92 3.27
C ILE A 49 0.17 5.14 4.72
N ARG A 50 -0.71 4.84 5.69
CA ARG A 50 -0.44 5.05 7.13
C ARG A 50 0.61 4.10 7.67
N ILE A 51 0.65 2.87 7.15
CA ILE A 51 1.55 1.80 7.63
C ILE A 51 2.87 1.71 6.86
N LEU A 52 2.99 2.45 5.76
CA LEU A 52 4.24 2.71 5.07
C LEU A 52 5.10 3.70 5.87
#